data_AF-A0A0F9M7D1-F1
#
_entry.id   AF-A0A0F9M7D1-F1
#
_cell.length_a   1.000
_cell.length_b   1.000
_cell.length_c   1.000
_cell.angle_alpha   90.00
_cell.angle_beta   90.00
_cell.angle_gamma   90.00
#
_symmetry.space_group_name_H-M   'P 1'
#
loop_
_entity.id
_entity.type
_entity.pdbx_description
1 polymer ?
#
loop_
_entity_poly.entity_id
_entity_poly.type
_entity_poly.pdbx_seq_one_letter_code
_entity_poly.pdbx_strand_id
1 'polypeptide(L)' 'MIWNTKEENQMKISEIRVGDKVSDRWWPWEVGTVRKVFKTRVRIRFSGRVMTYDKAHIQFLEKEK' A
#
# COMPACT_ATOMS: atom_id res chain seq x y z
N MET A 1 -4.64 -4.72 33.60
CA MET A 1 -4.78 -5.24 32.22
C MET A 1 -4.29 -4.16 31.28
N ILE A 2 -3.04 -4.26 30.83
CA ILE A 2 -2.47 -3.33 29.85
C ILE A 2 -3.02 -3.80 28.51
N TRP A 3 -3.92 -3.01 27.93
CA TRP A 3 -4.30 -3.20 26.53
C TRP A 3 -3.04 -2.94 25.71
N ASN A 4 -2.40 -4.02 25.25
CA ASN A 4 -1.44 -3.94 24.16
C ASN A 4 -2.24 -3.48 22.95
N THR A 5 -2.26 -2.17 22.73
CA THR A 5 -2.68 -1.57 21.47
C THR A 5 -1.80 -2.23 20.42
N LYS A 6 -2.33 -3.21 19.68
CA LYS A 6 -1.70 -3.67 18.46
C LYS A 6 -1.57 -2.42 17.61
N GLU A 7 -0.39 -1.83 17.56
CA GLU A 7 -0.05 -0.81 16.58
C GLU A 7 -0.31 -1.47 15.23
N GLU A 8 -1.50 -1.18 14.71
CA GLU A 8 -1.92 -1.66 13.42
C GLU A 8 -0.86 -1.19 12.43
N ASN A 9 -0.19 -2.15 11.82
CA ASN A 9 0.80 -1.97 10.76
C ASN A 9 0.10 -1.45 9.49
N GLN A 10 -0.67 -0.36 9.61
CA GLN A 10 -1.37 0.30 8.53
C GLN A 10 -0.37 1.21 7.83
N MET A 11 -0.02 0.83 6.61
CA MET A 11 0.86 1.61 5.76
C MET A 11 0.26 2.99 5.51
N LYS A 12 1.03 4.06 5.75
CA LYS A 12 0.58 5.43 5.48
C LYS A 12 1.03 5.87 4.08
N ILE A 13 0.21 6.69 3.41
CA ILE A 13 0.55 7.33 2.12
C ILE A 13 1.94 8.00 2.16
N SER A 14 2.28 8.63 3.28
CA SER A 14 3.55 9.35 3.48
C SER A 14 4.79 8.46 3.39
N GLU A 15 4.63 7.15 3.56
CA GLU A 15 5.73 6.17 3.54
C GLU A 15 5.91 5.53 2.16
N ILE A 16 4.96 5.76 1.25
CA ILE A 16 4.97 5.23 -0.11
C ILE A 16 5.71 6.20 -1.05
N ARG A 17 6.70 5.67 -1.77
CA ARG A 17 7.46 6.42 -2.79
C ARG A 17 7.31 5.79 -4.17
N VAL A 18 7.46 6.61 -5.20
CA VAL A 18 7.53 6.12 -6.58
C VAL A 18 8.74 5.20 -6.73
N GLY A 19 8.52 4.01 -7.29
CA GLY A 19 9.54 2.96 -7.42
C GLY A 19 9.51 1.90 -6.31
N ASP A 20 8.82 2.15 -5.19
CA ASP A 20 8.68 1.14 -4.14
C ASP A 20 7.90 -0.08 -4.66
N LYS A 21 8.33 -1.28 -4.23
CA LYS A 21 7.54 -2.50 -4.37
C LYS A 21 6.60 -2.62 -3.17
N VAL A 22 5.32 -2.82 -3.47
CA VAL A 22 4.27 -2.99 -2.46
C VAL A 22 3.46 -4.23 -2.80
N SER A 23 3.11 -5.01 -1.78
CA SER A 23 2.20 -6.14 -1.89
C SER A 23 0.81 -5.72 -1.43
N ASP A 24 -0.22 -6.12 -2.16
CA ASP A 24 -1.61 -5.97 -1.73
C ASP A 24 -2.01 -7.16 -0.87
N ARG A 25 -2.46 -6.96 0.37
CA ARG A 25 -2.92 -8.04 1.27
C ARG A 25 -4.44 -8.27 1.28
N TRP A 26 -5.21 -7.49 0.52
CA TRP A 26 -6.66 -7.63 0.46
C TRP A 26 -7.07 -8.61 -0.64
N TRP A 27 -6.78 -8.28 -1.89
CA TRP A 27 -7.00 -9.08 -3.10
C TRP A 27 -6.49 -8.24 -4.28
N PRO A 28 -5.62 -8.73 -5.18
CA PRO A 28 -5.39 -10.14 -5.53
C PRO A 28 -4.11 -10.76 -4.95
N TRP A 29 -3.57 -10.26 -3.82
CA TRP A 29 -2.34 -10.82 -3.22
C TRP A 29 -1.13 -10.69 -4.14
N GLU A 30 -1.08 -9.59 -4.89
CA GLU A 30 -0.09 -9.36 -5.93
C GLU A 30 0.92 -8.31 -5.47
N VAL A 31 2.15 -8.44 -5.95
CA VAL A 31 3.20 -7.42 -5.77
C VAL A 31 3.20 -6.50 -6.97
N GLY A 32 3.17 -5.21 -6.70
CA GLY A 32 3.22 -4.17 -7.70
C GLY A 32 4.26 -3.11 -7.40
N THR A 33 4.61 -2.32 -8.41
CA THR A 33 5.51 -1.18 -8.26
C THR A 33 4.72 0.12 -8.28
N VAL A 34 4.98 0.98 -7.30
CA VAL A 34 4.36 2.30 -7.22
C VAL A 34 4.87 3.16 -8.38
N ARG A 35 3.94 3.61 -9.23
CA ARG A 35 4.23 4.43 -10.41
C ARG A 35 4.04 5.91 -10.15
N LYS A 36 3.00 6.28 -9.39
CA LYS A 36 2.70 7.67 -9.02
C LYS A 36 2.06 7.71 -7.63
N VAL A 37 2.45 8.71 -6.86
CA VAL A 37 1.86 9.03 -5.56
C VAL A 37 1.19 10.40 -5.70
N PHE A 38 -0.11 10.45 -5.44
CA PHE A 38 -0.90 11.67 -5.33
C PHE A 38 -1.20 11.94 -3.85
N LYS A 39 -1.75 13.12 -3.55
CA LYS A 39 -2.07 13.53 -2.16
C LYS A 39 -2.99 12.55 -1.42
N THR A 40 -3.91 11.90 -2.13
CA THR A 40 -4.92 10.99 -1.54
C THR A 40 -4.99 9.63 -2.23
N ARG A 41 -4.19 9.42 -3.30
CA ARG A 41 -4.27 8.24 -4.16
C ARG A 41 -2.87 7.75 -4.53
N VAL A 42 -2.72 6.45 -4.71
CA VAL A 42 -1.48 5.84 -5.20
C VAL A 42 -1.80 5.00 -6.42
N ARG A 43 -1.01 5.15 -7.48
CA ARG A 43 -1.09 4.30 -8.67
C ARG A 43 0.02 3.27 -8.62
N ILE A 44 -0.37 2.01 -8.65
CA ILE A 44 0.52 0.86 -8.56
C ILE A 44 0.37 0.06 -9.86
N ARG A 45 1.51 -0.30 -10.44
CA ARG A 45 1.58 -1.19 -11.59
C ARG A 45 1.81 -2.60 -11.09
N PHE A 46 0.79 -3.42 -11.23
CA PHE A 46 0.81 -4.86 -11.07
C PHE A 46 1.12 -5.51 -12.42
N SER A 47 1.34 -6.82 -12.46
CA SER A 47 1.77 -7.58 -13.64
C SER A 47 0.81 -7.37 -14.82
N GLY A 48 1.18 -6.44 -15.71
CA GLY A 48 0.39 -6.04 -16.88
C GLY A 48 -0.75 -5.02 -16.65
N ARG A 49 -1.08 -4.65 -15.41
CA ARG A 49 -2.20 -3.74 -15.10
C ARG A 49 -1.83 -2.62 -14.15
N VAL A 50 -2.54 -1.49 -14.24
CA VAL A 50 -2.36 -0.36 -13.32
C VAL A 50 -3.62 -0.21 -12.49
N MET A 51 -3.47 -0.29 -11.18
CA MET A 51 -4.56 -0.06 -10.22
C MET A 51 -4.32 1.22 -9.43
N THR A 52 -5.41 1.86 -9.04
CA THR A 52 -5.39 3.09 -8.23
C THR A 52 -5.98 2.79 -6.87
N TYR A 53 -5.23 3.08 -5.81
CA TYR A 53 -5.63 2.87 -4.42
C TYR A 53 -5.89 4.24 -3.79
N ASP A 54 -7.06 4.38 -3.18
CA ASP A 54 -7.39 5.55 -2.35
C ASP A 54 -6.86 5.35 -0.93
N LYS A 55 -6.87 6.43 -0.13
CA LYS A 55 -6.41 6.46 1.26
C LYS A 55 -6.91 5.29 2.12
N ALA A 56 -8.16 4.86 1.95
CA ALA A 56 -8.75 3.74 2.69
C ALA A 56 -8.24 2.37 2.23
N HIS A 57 -7.80 2.22 0.98
CA HIS A 57 -7.29 0.94 0.47
C HIS A 57 -5.79 0.78 0.72
N ILE A 58 -5.08 1.88 0.98
CA ILE A 58 -3.63 1.88 1.20
C ILE A 58 -3.25 1.18 2.51
N GLN A 59 -4.15 1.13 3.49
CA GLN A 59 -3.94 0.38 4.73
C GLN A 59 -3.69 -1.12 4.49
N PHE A 60 -4.13 -1.65 3.34
CA PHE A 60 -3.94 -3.06 2.95
C PHE A 60 -2.67 -3.29 2.12
N LEU A 61 -1.94 -2.23 1.78
CA LEU A 61 -0.65 -2.35 1.12
C LEU A 61 0.44 -2.60 2.16
N GLU A 62 1.40 -3.44 1.83
CA GLU A 62 2.59 -3.65 2.64
C GLU A 62 3.85 -3.43 1.79
N LYS A 63 4.86 -2.77 2.37
CA LYS A 63 6.14 -2.55 1.68
C LYS A 63 6.97 -3.82 1.70
N GLU A 64 7.45 -4.26 0.55
CA GLU A 64 8.57 -5.21 0.52
C GLU A 64 9.88 -4.45 0.82
N LYS A 65 10.66 -4.97 1.77
CA LYS A 65 11.88 -4.34 2.30
C LYS A 65 13.12 -4.70 1.48
#